data_AF-A0AAD3W5K2-F1
#
_entry.id   AF-A0AAD3W5K2-F1
#
_cell.length_a   1.000
_cell.length_b   1.000
_cell.length_c   1.000
_cell.angle_alpha   90.00
_cell.angle_beta   90.00
_cell.angle_gamma   90.00
#
_symmetry.space_group_name_H-M   'P 1'
#
loop_
_entity.id
_entity.type
_entity.pdbx_description
1 polymer ?
#
loop_
_entity_poly.entity_id
_entity_poly.type
_entity_poly.pdbx_seq_one_letter_code
_entity_poly.pdbx_strand_id
1 'polypeptide(L)'
;MFRVPEPIDQKRRDEIIEAIAKRVEQFGMLVPAIFFLEMHKPLSYITGQGLHFLAPIASVFFNTFEDYAYFFDDRNNVELLIQKLESLAEKEEERARELKAQRKAKKAAMKAAKSGGTMMDEAIKMSGENPETTDNIAPK
;
A
#
# COMPACT_ATOMS: atom_id res chain seq x y z
N MET A 1 -10.36 -45.78 1.59
CA MET A 1 -8.90 -45.69 1.66
C MET A 1 -8.59 -44.30 2.20
N PHE A 2 -8.12 -44.20 3.44
CA PHE A 2 -7.75 -42.91 4.04
C PHE A 2 -6.46 -42.46 3.36
N ARG A 3 -6.49 -41.40 2.54
CA ARG A 3 -5.27 -40.78 2.04
C ARG A 3 -4.71 -39.97 3.18
N VAL A 4 -3.52 -40.32 3.65
CA VAL A 4 -2.74 -39.39 4.47
C VAL A 4 -2.40 -38.25 3.53
N PRO A 5 -2.83 -37.01 3.79
CA PRO A 5 -2.51 -35.93 2.88
C PRO A 5 -1.01 -35.63 2.99
N GLU A 6 -0.38 -35.48 1.83
CA GLU A 6 1.06 -35.25 1.75
C GLU A 6 1.39 -33.82 2.16
N PRO A 7 2.50 -33.59 2.88
CA PRO A 7 2.97 -32.24 3.18
C PRO A 7 3.12 -31.43 1.88
N ILE A 8 2.68 -30.17 1.91
CA ILE A 8 2.79 -29.28 0.75
C ILE A 8 4.25 -29.07 0.38
N ASP A 9 4.55 -29.07 -0.92
CA ASP A 9 5.89 -28.75 -1.40
C ASP A 9 6.20 -27.24 -1.28
N GLN A 10 7.48 -26.89 -1.43
CA GLN A 10 7.92 -25.49 -1.31
C GLN A 10 7.26 -24.57 -2.32
N LYS A 11 7.06 -25.06 -3.55
CA LYS A 11 6.43 -24.27 -4.62
C LYS A 11 4.99 -23.94 -4.25
N ARG A 12 4.24 -24.93 -3.76
CA ARG A 12 2.85 -24.77 -3.36
C ARG A 12 2.71 -23.84 -2.15
N ARG A 13 3.60 -23.96 -1.16
CA ARG A 13 3.69 -23.01 -0.05
C ARG A 13 3.88 -21.58 -0.56
N ASP A 14 4.81 -21.37 -1.48
CA ASP A 14 5.10 -20.03 -2.01
C ASP A 14 3.93 -19.47 -2.83
N GLU A 15 3.22 -20.31 -3.58
CA GLU A 15 1.97 -19.94 -4.26
C GLU A 15 0.88 -19.48 -3.26
N ILE A 16 0.74 -20.18 -2.13
CA ILE A 16 -0.22 -19.82 -1.07
C ILE A 16 0.17 -18.49 -0.43
N ILE A 17 1.45 -18.29 -0.11
CA ILE A 17 1.96 -17.02 0.45
C ILE A 17 1.63 -15.87 -0.50
N GLU A 18 1.96 -16.02 -1.79
CA GLU A 18 1.72 -14.97 -2.78
C GLU A 18 0.22 -14.68 -2.95
N ALA A 19 -0.62 -15.71 -2.99
CA ALA A 19 -2.07 -15.57 -3.10
C ALA A 19 -2.66 -14.81 -1.90
N ILE A 20 -2.27 -15.17 -0.68
CA ILE A 20 -2.72 -14.49 0.54
C ILE A 20 -2.20 -13.05 0.56
N ALA A 21 -0.90 -12.85 0.36
CA ALA A 21 -0.26 -11.54 0.42
C ALA A 21 -0.88 -10.56 -0.57
N LYS A 22 -1.09 -10.99 -1.82
CA LYS A 22 -1.77 -10.19 -2.85
C LYS A 22 -3.18 -9.80 -2.43
N ARG A 23 -3.94 -10.73 -1.84
CA ARG A 23 -5.31 -10.46 -1.41
C ARG A 23 -5.35 -9.45 -0.26
N VAL A 24 -4.44 -9.59 0.71
CA VAL A 24 -4.31 -8.65 1.84
C VAL A 24 -3.90 -7.25 1.36
N GLU A 25 -2.92 -7.15 0.45
CA GLU A 25 -2.50 -5.87 -0.15
C GLU A 25 -3.68 -5.19 -0.88
N GLN A 26 -4.42 -5.94 -1.70
CA GLN A 26 -5.58 -5.41 -2.43
C GLN A 26 -6.66 -4.82 -1.52
N PHE A 27 -6.79 -5.32 -0.29
CA PHE A 27 -7.74 -4.81 0.69
C PHE A 27 -7.18 -3.69 1.57
N GLY A 28 -5.89 -3.33 1.45
CA GLY A 28 -5.24 -2.35 2.32
C GLY A 28 -5.15 -2.81 3.78
N MET A 29 -5.04 -4.12 4.01
CA MET A 29 -5.07 -4.73 5.36
C MET A 29 -3.72 -5.30 5.80
N LEU A 30 -2.59 -4.86 5.21
CA LEU A 30 -1.26 -5.40 5.50
C LEU A 30 -0.93 -5.34 7.00
N VAL A 31 -1.05 -4.16 7.63
CA VAL A 31 -0.73 -3.98 9.05
C VAL A 31 -1.67 -4.76 9.98
N PRO A 32 -3.02 -4.69 9.83
CA PRO A 32 -3.92 -5.53 10.61
C PRO A 32 -3.69 -7.04 10.44
N ALA A 33 -3.36 -7.50 9.23
CA ALA A 33 -3.10 -8.91 8.96
C ALA A 33 -1.82 -9.40 9.63
N ILE A 34 -0.73 -8.62 9.56
CA ILE A 34 0.52 -8.92 10.28
C ILE A 34 0.24 -9.06 11.78
N PHE A 35 -0.44 -8.08 12.37
CA PHE A 35 -0.77 -8.09 13.80
C PHE A 35 -1.62 -9.31 14.18
N PHE A 36 -2.64 -9.63 13.38
CA PHE A 36 -3.48 -10.81 13.61
C PHE A 36 -2.66 -12.10 13.58
N LEU A 37 -1.81 -12.27 12.56
CA LEU A 37 -0.97 -13.46 12.39
C LEU A 37 0.05 -13.58 13.53
N GLU A 38 0.69 -12.48 13.95
CA GLU A 38 1.60 -12.44 15.11
C GLU A 38 0.92 -12.91 16.40
N MET A 39 -0.28 -12.39 16.69
CA MET A 39 -1.06 -12.79 17.86
C MET A 39 -1.44 -14.28 17.84
N HIS A 40 -1.62 -14.84 16.65
CA HIS A 40 -2.09 -16.22 16.45
C HIS A 40 -0.97 -17.19 16.06
N LYS A 41 0.31 -16.76 16.03
CA LYS A 41 1.47 -17.65 15.85
C LYS A 41 1.41 -18.93 16.72
N PRO A 42 1.07 -18.90 18.03
CA PRO A 42 1.00 -20.12 18.85
C PRO A 42 -0.18 -21.03 18.49
N LEU A 43 -1.21 -20.55 17.79
CA LEU A 43 -2.36 -21.34 17.38
C LEU A 43 -2.06 -22.30 16.23
N SER A 44 -0.97 -22.11 15.47
CA SER A 44 -0.49 -23.11 14.48
C SER A 44 -0.36 -24.50 15.13
N TYR A 45 0.05 -24.56 16.40
CA TYR A 45 0.17 -25.82 17.17
C TYR A 45 -1.18 -26.46 17.57
N ILE A 46 -2.22 -25.66 17.79
CA ILE A 46 -3.56 -26.14 18.19
C ILE A 46 -4.42 -26.47 16.95
N THR A 47 -4.12 -25.83 15.82
CA THR A 47 -4.84 -26.01 14.55
C THR A 47 -4.56 -27.38 13.92
N GLY A 48 -3.35 -27.92 14.07
CA GLY A 48 -2.91 -29.20 13.48
C GLY A 48 -3.59 -30.48 14.01
N GLN A 49 -4.57 -30.37 14.91
CA GLN A 49 -5.53 -31.46 15.17
C GLN A 49 -6.98 -31.02 14.98
N GLY A 50 -7.30 -29.74 15.19
CA GLY A 50 -8.66 -29.21 14.99
C GLY A 50 -9.08 -29.09 13.53
N LEU A 51 -8.14 -28.78 12.63
CA LEU A 51 -8.43 -28.59 11.22
C LEU A 51 -8.56 -29.93 10.48
N HIS A 52 -7.81 -30.95 10.87
CA HIS A 52 -8.00 -32.33 10.41
C HIS A 52 -9.35 -32.93 10.83
N PHE A 53 -9.88 -32.54 11.99
CA PHE A 53 -11.23 -32.94 12.42
C PHE A 53 -12.33 -32.28 11.56
N LEU A 54 -12.11 -31.06 11.08
CA LEU A 54 -13.05 -30.32 10.21
C LEU A 54 -12.82 -30.58 8.71
N ALA A 55 -11.68 -31.15 8.33
CA ALA A 55 -11.30 -31.44 6.94
C ALA A 55 -12.32 -32.31 6.18
N PRO A 56 -12.95 -33.35 6.75
CA PRO A 56 -13.96 -34.14 6.04
C PRO A 56 -15.22 -33.34 5.68
N ILE A 57 -15.54 -32.29 6.45
CA ILE A 57 -16.69 -31.43 6.20
C ILE A 57 -16.33 -30.33 5.19
N ALA A 58 -15.14 -29.74 5.33
CA ALA A 58 -14.66 -28.67 4.44
C ALA A 58 -14.27 -29.17 3.04
N SER A 59 -13.69 -30.38 2.93
CA SER A 59 -13.27 -31.01 1.67
C SER A 59 -14.43 -31.33 0.72
N VAL A 60 -15.63 -31.55 1.26
CA VAL A 60 -16.85 -31.75 0.45
C VAL A 60 -17.25 -30.47 -0.30
N PHE A 61 -16.84 -29.30 0.20
CA PHE A 61 -17.13 -28.00 -0.43
C PHE A 61 -15.92 -27.39 -1.16
N PHE A 62 -14.69 -27.75 -0.81
CA PHE A 62 -13.47 -27.18 -1.41
C PHE A 62 -12.30 -28.17 -1.48
N ASN A 63 -11.93 -28.60 -2.70
CA ASN A 63 -10.69 -29.38 -2.95
C ASN A 63 -9.40 -28.64 -2.56
N THR A 64 -9.45 -27.31 -2.37
CA THR A 64 -8.29 -26.46 -2.08
C THR A 64 -8.05 -26.23 -0.59
N PHE A 65 -8.99 -26.60 0.30
CA PHE A 65 -8.89 -26.25 1.72
C PHE A 65 -7.76 -26.99 2.46
N GLU A 66 -7.41 -28.19 1.99
CA GLU A 66 -6.40 -29.04 2.59
C GLU A 66 -5.01 -28.41 2.53
N ASP A 67 -4.59 -27.88 1.37
CA ASP A 67 -3.30 -27.20 1.24
C ASP A 67 -3.16 -25.99 2.18
N TYR A 68 -4.23 -25.22 2.36
CA TYR A 68 -4.22 -24.08 3.30
C TYR A 68 -4.18 -24.56 4.75
N ALA A 69 -4.85 -25.66 5.08
CA ALA A 69 -4.78 -26.27 6.41
C ALA A 69 -3.35 -26.70 6.73
N TYR A 70 -2.73 -27.49 5.84
CA TYR A 70 -1.33 -27.89 5.95
C TYR A 70 -0.37 -26.69 6.01
N PHE A 71 -0.66 -25.64 5.24
CA PHE A 71 0.12 -24.42 5.27
C PHE A 71 0.12 -23.79 6.67
N PHE A 72 -1.05 -23.64 7.30
CA PHE A 72 -1.20 -22.98 8.61
C PHE A 72 -0.76 -23.83 9.81
N ASP A 73 -0.63 -25.16 9.64
CA ASP A 73 -0.13 -26.05 10.71
C ASP A 73 1.37 -25.90 10.95
N ASP A 74 2.15 -25.49 9.95
CA ASP A 74 3.58 -25.19 10.11
C ASP A 74 3.79 -23.72 10.48
N ARG A 75 4.30 -23.48 11.69
CA ARG A 75 4.65 -22.15 12.18
C ARG A 75 5.64 -21.42 11.25
N ASN A 76 6.54 -22.14 10.58
CA ASN A 76 7.49 -21.53 9.66
C ASN A 76 6.81 -20.93 8.43
N ASN A 77 5.75 -21.56 7.93
CA ASN A 77 4.97 -21.04 6.82
C ASN A 77 4.26 -19.74 7.19
N VAL A 78 3.70 -19.68 8.40
CA VAL A 78 3.10 -18.46 8.95
C VAL A 78 4.13 -17.35 9.11
N GLU A 79 5.35 -17.67 9.56
CA GLU A 79 6.46 -16.72 9.66
C GLU A 79 6.85 -16.16 8.27
N LEU A 80 6.98 -17.02 7.26
CA LEU A 80 7.28 -16.62 5.88
C LEU A 80 6.17 -15.71 5.30
N LEU A 81 4.91 -16.00 5.60
CA LEU A 81 3.79 -15.14 5.21
C LEU A 81 3.88 -13.77 5.87
N ILE A 82 4.18 -13.71 7.17
CA ILE A 82 4.32 -12.44 7.88
C ILE A 82 5.46 -11.60 7.28
N GLN A 83 6.64 -12.19 7.07
CA GLN A 83 7.77 -11.49 6.44
C GLN A 83 7.42 -10.93 5.07
N LYS A 84 6.66 -11.69 4.27
CA LYS A 84 6.17 -11.22 2.98
C LYS A 84 5.24 -10.01 3.13
N LEU A 85 4.30 -10.06 4.07
CA LEU A 85 3.37 -8.96 4.34
C LEU A 85 4.10 -7.70 4.85
N GLU A 86 5.09 -7.86 5.73
CA GLU A 86 5.94 -6.78 6.23
C GLU A 86 6.69 -6.09 5.08
N SER A 87 7.33 -6.87 4.20
CA SER A 87 8.00 -6.32 3.01
C SER A 87 7.05 -5.54 2.09
N LEU A 88 5.80 -5.98 1.95
CA LEU A 88 4.79 -5.24 1.18
C LEU A 88 4.38 -3.95 1.89
N ALA A 89 4.23 -3.98 3.21
CA ALA A 89 3.84 -2.82 4.01
C ALA A 89 4.91 -1.72 3.94
N GLU A 90 6.18 -2.09 4.04
CA GLU A 90 7.32 -1.17 3.86
C GLU A 90 7.28 -0.51 2.48
N LYS A 91 7.09 -1.30 1.42
CA LYS A 91 6.99 -0.79 0.04
C LYS A 91 5.78 0.13 -0.16
N GLU A 92 4.65 -0.14 0.48
CA GLU A 92 3.49 0.76 0.44
C GLU A 92 3.80 2.09 1.12
N GLU A 93 4.48 2.05 2.27
CA GLU A 93 4.87 3.24 3.01
C GLU A 93 5.87 4.10 2.23
N GLU A 94 6.89 3.49 1.62
CA GLU A 94 7.88 4.15 0.76
C GLU A 94 7.19 4.86 -0.41
N ARG A 95 6.33 4.15 -1.17
CA ARG A 95 5.54 4.72 -2.27
C ARG A 95 4.70 5.91 -1.80
N ALA A 96 4.07 5.82 -0.62
CA ALA A 96 3.28 6.90 -0.06
C ALA A 96 4.13 8.12 0.32
N ARG A 97 5.34 7.91 0.87
CA ARG A 97 6.29 8.99 1.21
C ARG A 97 6.79 9.70 -0.04
N GLU A 98 7.18 8.96 -1.07
CA GLU A 98 7.62 9.49 -2.36
C GLU A 98 6.52 10.34 -3.02
N LEU A 99 5.29 9.83 -3.06
CA LEU A 99 4.16 10.55 -3.63
C LEU A 99 3.89 11.86 -2.87
N LYS A 100 4.00 11.86 -1.54
CA LYS A 100 3.87 13.08 -0.72
C LYS A 100 4.99 14.08 -1.02
N ALA A 101 6.23 13.62 -1.16
CA ALA A 101 7.39 14.47 -1.49
C ALA A 101 7.24 15.10 -2.88
N GLN A 102 6.88 14.30 -3.90
CA GLN A 102 6.63 14.79 -5.26
C GLN A 102 5.49 15.82 -5.30
N ARG A 103 4.40 15.56 -4.58
CA ARG A 103 3.27 16.52 -4.45
C ARG A 103 3.72 17.83 -3.81
N LYS A 104 4.57 17.80 -2.78
CA LYS A 104 5.10 19.00 -2.13
C LYS A 104 6.03 19.78 -3.07
N ALA A 105 6.94 19.10 -3.77
CA ALA A 105 7.84 19.70 -4.75
C ALA A 105 7.08 20.37 -5.91
N LYS A 106 6.09 19.66 -6.49
CA LYS A 106 5.23 20.21 -7.56
C LYS A 106 4.45 21.44 -7.11
N LYS A 107 3.91 21.44 -5.88
CA LYS A 107 3.21 22.60 -5.30
C LYS A 107 4.15 23.79 -5.10
N ALA A 108 5.38 23.56 -4.62
CA ALA A 108 6.38 24.61 -4.44
C ALA A 108 6.80 25.24 -5.79
N ALA A 109 7.08 24.41 -6.80
CA ALA A 109 7.42 24.86 -8.14
C ALA A 109 6.27 25.66 -8.79
N MET A 110 5.02 25.19 -8.67
CA MET A 110 3.84 25.89 -9.20
C MET A 110 3.61 27.25 -8.50
N LYS A 111 3.87 27.35 -7.18
CA LYS A 111 3.79 28.61 -6.45
C LYS A 111 4.85 29.61 -6.91
N ALA A 112 6.10 29.14 -7.09
CA ALA A 112 7.20 29.97 -7.57
C ALA A 112 6.98 30.48 -9.00
N ALA A 113 6.46 29.63 -9.90
CA ALA A 113 6.10 30.02 -11.26
C ALA A 113 4.96 31.07 -11.28
N LYS A 114 3.96 30.94 -10.40
CA LYS A 114 2.85 31.91 -10.31
C LYS A 114 3.28 33.26 -9.72
N SER A 115 4.21 33.29 -8.76
CA SER A 115 4.75 34.55 -8.21
C SER A 115 5.73 35.28 -9.15
N GLY A 116 6.41 34.53 -10.04
CA GLY A 116 7.29 35.12 -11.05
C GLY A 116 6.54 35.87 -12.15
N GLY A 117 5.38 35.36 -12.58
CA GLY A 117 4.52 36.04 -13.56
C GLY A 117 3.86 37.31 -13.02
N THR A 118 3.48 37.33 -11.74
CA THR A 118 2.82 38.50 -11.14
C THR A 118 3.76 39.68 -10.98
N MET A 119 5.03 39.49 -10.64
CA MET A 119 5.99 40.61 -10.53
C MET A 119 6.30 41.25 -11.89
N MET A 120 6.27 40.47 -12.97
CA MET A 120 6.53 40.98 -14.31
C MET A 120 5.32 41.75 -14.86
N ASP A 121 4.10 41.26 -14.63
CA ASP A 121 2.86 41.98 -14.93
C ASP A 121 2.73 43.27 -14.09
N GLU A 122 3.13 43.23 -12.81
CA GLU A 122 3.07 44.37 -11.89
C GLU A 122 4.16 45.42 -12.19
N ALA A 123 5.37 44.99 -12.58
CA ALA A 123 6.41 45.89 -13.07
C ALA A 123 6.05 46.55 -14.41
N ILE A 124 5.43 45.83 -15.34
CA ILE A 124 4.92 46.41 -16.61
C ILE A 124 3.82 47.44 -16.33
N LYS A 125 2.94 47.17 -15.36
CA LYS A 125 1.88 48.09 -14.95
C LYS A 125 2.42 49.34 -14.23
N MET A 126 3.44 49.18 -13.38
CA MET A 126 4.13 50.30 -12.71
C MET A 126 5.01 51.12 -13.66
N SER A 127 5.49 50.53 -14.75
CA SER A 127 6.25 51.24 -15.80
C SER A 127 5.35 51.98 -16.80
N GLY A 128 4.02 51.75 -16.75
CA GLY A 128 3.05 52.27 -17.72
C GLY A 128 2.39 53.59 -17.36
N GLU A 129 2.69 54.19 -16.20
CA GLU A 129 2.12 55.47 -15.78
C GLU A 129 3.21 56.46 -15.37
N ASN A 130 3.68 57.32 -16.29
CA ASN A 130 4.04 58.72 -16.00
C ASN A 130 4.30 59.56 -17.29
N PRO A 131 4.42 60.91 -17.24
CA PRO A 131 3.29 61.87 -17.30
C PRO A 131 3.57 63.03 -18.28
N GLU A 132 2.79 63.30 -19.32
CA GLU A 132 2.88 64.63 -19.98
C GLU A 132 1.54 65.04 -20.60
N THR A 133 0.94 66.10 -20.07
CA THR A 133 0.65 67.31 -20.86
C THR A 133 0.54 68.49 -19.90
N THR A 134 1.62 69.26 -19.79
CA THR A 134 1.55 70.66 -19.36
C THR A 134 0.99 71.53 -20.49
N ASP A 135 0.31 72.58 -20.08
CA ASP A 135 -0.06 73.80 -20.82
C ASP A 135 -1.15 73.74 -21.90
N ASN A 136 -2.27 74.44 -21.64
CA ASN A 136 -2.54 75.69 -22.35
C ASN A 136 -3.65 76.58 -21.75
N ILE A 137 -3.24 77.77 -21.31
CA ILE A 137 -3.83 79.11 -21.54
C ILE A 137 -5.23 79.44 -20.93
N ALA A 138 -5.19 80.27 -19.88
CA ALA A 138 -6.03 81.47 -19.77
C ALA A 138 -5.26 82.64 -20.43
N PRO A 139 -5.89 83.64 -21.11
CA PRO A 139 -6.64 84.68 -20.36
C PRO A 139 -7.74 85.46 -21.14
N LYS A 140 -8.79 85.90 -20.42
CA LYS A 140 -9.21 87.30 -20.17
C LYS A 140 -10.64 87.35 -19.62
#